data_AF-A0A0F9J6W2-F1
#
_entry.id   AF-A0A0F9J6W2-F1
#
_cell.length_a   1.000
_cell.length_b   1.000
_cell.length_c   1.000
_cell.angle_alpha   90.00
_cell.angle_beta   90.00
_cell.angle_gamma   90.00
#
_symmetry.space_group_name_H-M   'P 1'
#
loop_
_entity.id
_entity.type
_entity.pdbx_description
1 polymer ?
#
loop_
_entity_poly.entity_id
_entity_poly.type
_entity_poly.pdbx_seq_one_letter_code
_entity_poly.pdbx_strand_id
1 'polypeptide(L)'
;MRLAILALGASLKQYPGKGGDQYKNPYDQVWALNGMAFFPDCQDIDRLYVMDDLVYRLPVYSGEELAKSLQKYEKRIITSRVYNDWPTAERFPIEDCVEEFGLPLGIAMYSSPDYMIAHALMDGFTSIDLFGVDNLDKVAPEMTSSTAKWIGVAQSRGVTVNTFQGSHHQYHCSNAIAMEYGLYGYAFKPRIETLAFPDDEFIEVVKDDTNGYTAGHIKWPAQSGTQIYD
;
A
#
# COMPACT_ATOMS: atom_id res chain seq x y z
N MET A 1 2.68 -3.82 -13.26
CA MET A 1 2.68 -4.96 -12.30
C MET A 1 2.00 -4.49 -11.02
N ARG A 2 1.02 -5.24 -10.50
CA ARG A 2 0.23 -4.90 -9.31
C ARG A 2 0.56 -5.84 -8.15
N LEU A 3 0.75 -5.26 -6.98
CA LEU A 3 1.06 -5.96 -5.73
C LEU A 3 -0.06 -5.75 -4.71
N ALA A 4 -0.45 -6.81 -4.02
CA ALA A 4 -1.14 -6.70 -2.73
C ALA A 4 -0.14 -6.92 -1.58
N ILE A 5 -0.13 -6.01 -0.61
CA ILE A 5 0.60 -6.15 0.65
C ILE A 5 -0.43 -6.41 1.75
N LEU A 6 -0.29 -7.52 2.46
CA LEU A 6 -1.19 -7.96 3.52
C LEU A 6 -0.52 -7.81 4.90
N ALA A 7 -1.27 -7.22 5.82
CA ALA A 7 -0.90 -6.99 7.21
C ALA A 7 -2.08 -7.29 8.15
N LEU A 8 -1.86 -7.17 9.46
CA LEU A 8 -2.80 -7.64 10.49
C LEU A 8 -3.86 -6.61 10.93
N GLY A 9 -3.96 -5.47 10.25
CA GLY A 9 -4.96 -4.44 10.54
C GLY A 9 -6.39 -4.84 10.13
N ALA A 10 -7.37 -4.13 10.69
CA ALA A 10 -8.79 -4.33 10.44
C ALA A 10 -9.19 -4.17 8.96
N SER A 11 -8.45 -3.40 8.17
CA SER A 11 -8.74 -3.24 6.75
C SER A 11 -8.40 -4.49 5.92
N LEU A 12 -7.70 -5.48 6.48
CA LEU A 12 -7.42 -6.76 5.83
C LEU A 12 -8.69 -7.45 5.31
N LYS A 13 -9.82 -7.31 6.01
CA LYS A 13 -11.13 -7.87 5.61
C LYS A 13 -11.63 -7.40 4.23
N GLN A 14 -11.01 -6.36 3.66
CA GLN A 14 -11.33 -5.82 2.34
C GLN A 14 -10.47 -6.45 1.23
N TYR A 15 -9.52 -7.33 1.58
CA TYR A 15 -8.71 -8.06 0.60
C TYR A 15 -9.59 -9.05 -0.17
N PRO A 16 -9.68 -8.94 -1.51
CA PRO A 16 -10.56 -9.78 -2.30
C PRO A 16 -9.95 -11.13 -2.67
N GLY A 17 -8.72 -11.43 -2.24
CA GLY A 17 -7.92 -12.54 -2.76
C GLY A 17 -7.08 -12.13 -3.98
N LYS A 18 -6.10 -12.97 -4.35
CA LYS A 18 -5.16 -12.72 -5.46
C LYS A 18 -5.87 -12.64 -6.80
N GLY A 19 -6.93 -13.43 -6.96
CA GLY A 19 -7.79 -13.43 -8.14
C GLY A 19 -8.58 -12.14 -8.34
N GLY A 20 -8.58 -11.23 -7.36
CA GLY A 20 -9.40 -10.02 -7.38
C GLY A 20 -10.88 -10.32 -7.10
N ASP A 21 -11.70 -9.30 -7.28
CA ASP A 21 -13.16 -9.43 -7.31
C ASP A 21 -13.67 -9.43 -8.76
N GLN A 22 -14.98 -9.57 -8.92
CA GLN A 22 -15.64 -9.57 -10.24
C GLN A 22 -15.49 -8.27 -11.06
N TYR A 23 -14.92 -7.21 -10.47
CA TYR A 23 -14.75 -5.89 -11.10
C TYR A 23 -13.28 -5.43 -11.19
N LYS A 24 -12.32 -6.18 -10.64
CA LYS A 24 -10.90 -5.81 -10.59
C LYS A 24 -9.99 -6.94 -11.06
N ASN A 25 -9.08 -6.60 -11.98
CA ASN A 25 -7.98 -7.44 -12.46
C ASN A 25 -7.11 -8.00 -11.32
N PRO A 26 -6.49 -9.19 -11.51
CA PRO A 26 -5.73 -9.90 -10.49
C PRO A 26 -4.47 -9.16 -10.03
N TYR A 27 -4.00 -9.52 -8.83
CA TYR A 27 -2.67 -9.14 -8.35
C TYR A 27 -1.61 -10.07 -8.93
N ASP A 28 -0.55 -9.50 -9.50
CA ASP A 28 0.58 -10.27 -10.03
C ASP A 28 1.33 -10.98 -8.89
N GLN A 29 1.45 -10.30 -7.74
CA GLN A 29 1.99 -10.87 -6.51
C GLN A 29 1.19 -10.45 -5.29
N VAL A 30 1.22 -11.30 -4.27
CA VAL A 30 0.67 -11.06 -2.94
C VAL A 30 1.76 -11.29 -1.92
N TRP A 31 2.12 -10.25 -1.18
CA TRP A 31 3.11 -10.33 -0.10
C TRP A 31 2.40 -10.14 1.23
N ALA A 32 2.84 -10.85 2.26
CA ALA A 32 2.25 -10.74 3.58
C ALA A 32 3.32 -10.70 4.68
N LEU A 33 2.92 -10.36 5.91
CA LEU A 33 3.82 -10.31 7.05
C LEU A 33 3.63 -11.47 8.04
N ASN A 34 4.70 -11.80 8.76
CA ASN A 34 4.74 -12.72 9.89
C ASN A 34 4.08 -14.08 9.58
N GLY A 35 3.02 -14.45 10.31
CA GLY A 35 2.35 -15.74 10.17
C GLY A 35 1.12 -15.73 9.25
N MET A 36 0.90 -14.67 8.47
CA MET A 36 -0.31 -14.53 7.65
C MET A 36 -0.47 -15.65 6.61
N ALA A 37 0.62 -16.29 6.19
CA ALA A 37 0.58 -17.49 5.34
C ALA A 37 -0.21 -18.67 5.92
N PHE A 38 -0.47 -18.67 7.23
CA PHE A 38 -1.24 -19.71 7.90
C PHE A 38 -2.69 -19.29 8.18
N PHE A 39 -3.13 -18.13 7.68
CA PHE A 39 -4.51 -17.67 7.84
C PHE A 39 -5.38 -18.29 6.74
N PRO A 40 -6.60 -18.75 7.05
CA PRO A 40 -7.45 -19.47 6.09
C PRO A 40 -7.66 -18.73 4.75
N ASP A 41 -7.76 -17.40 4.81
CA ASP A 41 -8.08 -16.55 3.66
C ASP A 41 -6.84 -15.95 2.96
N CYS A 42 -5.63 -16.43 3.29
CA CYS A 42 -4.36 -15.89 2.80
C CYS A 42 -3.45 -16.99 2.22
N GLN A 43 -3.99 -17.94 1.46
CA GLN A 43 -3.22 -19.09 0.96
C GLN A 43 -2.39 -18.78 -0.31
N ASP A 44 -2.68 -17.65 -0.95
CA ASP A 44 -2.15 -17.21 -2.24
C ASP A 44 -0.92 -16.30 -2.14
N ILE A 45 -0.26 -16.25 -0.97
CA ILE A 45 0.94 -15.45 -0.72
C ILE A 45 2.12 -15.97 -1.55
N ASP A 46 2.83 -15.07 -2.22
CA ASP A 46 4.06 -15.36 -2.98
C ASP A 46 5.33 -15.11 -2.16
N ARG A 47 5.31 -14.10 -1.27
CA ARG A 47 6.44 -13.76 -0.39
C ARG A 47 5.95 -13.41 1.02
N LEU A 48 6.61 -13.97 2.02
CA LEU A 48 6.29 -13.74 3.42
C LEU A 48 7.41 -12.95 4.10
N TYR A 49 7.10 -11.80 4.68
CA TYR A 49 8.07 -10.95 5.35
C TYR A 49 8.06 -11.19 6.85
N VAL A 50 9.15 -11.71 7.38
CA VAL A 50 9.35 -12.00 8.81
C VAL A 50 10.65 -11.35 9.24
N MET A 51 10.59 -10.04 9.51
CA MET A 51 11.78 -9.23 9.81
C MET A 51 12.32 -9.45 11.23
N ASP A 52 11.46 -9.92 12.14
CA ASP A 52 11.90 -10.39 13.46
C ASP A 52 12.83 -11.59 13.31
N ASP A 53 13.86 -11.65 14.16
CA ASP A 53 14.80 -12.77 14.15
C ASP A 53 14.08 -14.10 14.43
N LEU A 54 14.22 -15.07 13.52
CA LEU A 54 13.46 -16.33 13.54
C LEU A 54 13.83 -17.25 14.73
N VAL A 55 14.99 -17.05 15.35
CA VAL A 55 15.51 -17.89 16.43
C VAL A 55 15.30 -17.25 17.80
N TYR A 56 15.61 -15.95 17.91
CA TYR A 56 15.70 -15.28 19.20
C TYR A 56 14.53 -14.36 19.49
N ARG A 57 13.84 -13.85 18.47
CA ARG A 57 12.80 -12.83 18.62
C ARG A 57 11.42 -13.40 18.34
N LEU A 58 11.22 -13.99 17.17
CA LEU A 58 9.92 -14.52 16.76
C LEU A 58 9.33 -15.53 17.76
N PRO A 59 10.10 -16.51 18.32
CA PRO A 59 9.54 -17.45 19.29
C PRO A 59 9.04 -16.78 20.58
N VAL A 60 9.67 -15.67 20.97
CA VAL A 60 9.31 -14.92 22.18
C VAL A 60 8.06 -14.06 21.94
N TYR A 61 7.97 -13.40 20.80
CA TYR A 61 6.88 -12.46 20.50
C TYR A 61 5.64 -13.12 19.89
N SER A 62 5.82 -14.16 19.08
CA SER A 62 4.74 -14.82 18.32
C SER A 62 4.56 -16.30 18.66
N GLY A 63 5.41 -16.84 19.54
CA GLY A 63 5.35 -18.23 19.99
C GLY A 63 6.22 -19.18 19.17
N GLU A 64 6.72 -20.24 19.81
CA GLU A 64 7.57 -21.26 19.17
C GLU A 64 6.87 -21.98 18.01
N GLU A 65 5.55 -22.16 18.09
CA GLU A 65 4.78 -22.87 17.08
C GLU A 65 4.81 -22.18 15.72
N LEU A 66 4.79 -20.84 15.69
CA LEU A 66 4.94 -20.10 14.44
C LEU A 66 6.33 -20.30 13.84
N ALA A 67 7.38 -20.17 14.66
CA ALA A 67 8.76 -20.34 14.22
C ALA A 67 9.00 -21.75 13.63
N LYS A 68 8.49 -22.80 14.30
CA LYS A 68 8.53 -24.19 13.82
C LYS A 68 7.71 -24.39 12.54
N SER A 69 6.55 -23.74 12.43
CA SER A 69 5.71 -23.82 11.22
C SER A 69 6.41 -23.19 10.01
N LEU A 70 7.11 -22.07 10.22
CA LEU A 70 7.88 -21.40 9.17
C LEU A 70 9.06 -22.23 8.65
N GLN A 71 9.64 -23.15 9.43
CA GLN A 71 10.69 -24.06 8.94
C GLN A 71 10.19 -24.97 7.81
N LYS A 72 8.89 -25.23 7.77
CA LYS A 72 8.23 -26.08 6.75
C LYS A 72 7.57 -25.26 5.65
N TYR A 73 7.66 -23.94 5.69
CA TYR A 73 7.01 -23.08 4.70
C TYR A 73 7.79 -23.11 3.38
N GLU A 74 7.12 -23.54 2.31
CA GLU A 74 7.77 -23.87 1.03
C GLU A 74 7.96 -22.66 0.11
N LYS A 75 7.35 -21.52 0.43
CA LYS A 75 7.50 -20.28 -0.36
C LYS A 75 8.51 -19.33 0.29
N ARG A 76 8.89 -18.28 -0.44
CA ARG A 76 9.96 -17.35 -0.06
C ARG A 76 9.63 -16.62 1.25
N ILE A 77 10.56 -16.66 2.20
CA ILE A 77 10.54 -15.86 3.41
C ILE A 77 11.60 -14.77 3.28
N ILE A 78 11.24 -13.51 3.42
CA ILE A 78 12.18 -12.38 3.48
C ILE A 78 12.39 -12.02 4.95
N THR A 79 13.65 -11.94 5.38
CA THR A 79 14.02 -11.72 6.79
C THR A 79 15.32 -10.91 6.91
N SER A 80 15.78 -10.62 8.12
CA SER A 80 16.97 -9.81 8.39
C SER A 80 18.30 -10.52 8.10
N ARG A 81 18.32 -11.85 8.08
CA ARG A 81 19.51 -12.68 7.77
C ARG A 81 19.12 -14.08 7.30
N VAL A 82 20.05 -14.81 6.70
CA VAL A 82 19.83 -16.21 6.31
C VAL A 82 19.92 -17.14 7.53
N TYR A 83 19.10 -18.18 7.57
CA TYR A 83 19.10 -19.21 8.62
C TYR A 83 19.19 -20.60 7.99
N ASN A 84 20.04 -21.47 8.55
CA ASN A 84 20.23 -22.82 8.02
C ASN A 84 18.96 -23.69 8.14
N ASP A 85 18.19 -23.51 9.22
CA ASP A 85 16.99 -24.33 9.50
C ASP A 85 15.71 -23.82 8.81
N TRP A 86 15.79 -22.68 8.09
CA TRP A 86 14.70 -22.12 7.29
C TRP A 86 15.16 -21.98 5.83
N PRO A 87 15.09 -23.06 5.03
CA PRO A 87 15.74 -23.12 3.71
C PRO A 87 15.16 -22.14 2.67
N THR A 88 13.95 -21.65 2.90
CA THR A 88 13.27 -20.66 2.03
C THR A 88 13.48 -19.22 2.52
N ALA A 89 14.24 -19.02 3.60
CA ALA A 89 14.55 -17.71 4.15
C ALA A 89 15.70 -17.05 3.38
N GLU A 90 15.40 -15.87 2.85
CA GLU A 90 16.32 -15.00 2.15
C GLU A 90 16.48 -13.70 2.95
N ARG A 91 17.70 -13.17 2.93
CA ARG A 91 17.99 -11.89 3.56
C ARG A 91 17.43 -10.75 2.71
N PHE A 92 16.75 -9.80 3.34
CA PHE A 92 16.34 -8.56 2.72
C PHE A 92 17.56 -7.80 2.15
N PRO A 93 17.50 -7.33 0.89
CA PRO A 93 18.61 -6.65 0.23
C PRO A 93 18.75 -5.19 0.73
N ILE A 94 19.17 -5.02 1.98
CA ILE A 94 19.27 -3.68 2.59
C ILE A 94 20.36 -2.83 1.94
N GLU A 95 21.44 -3.44 1.45
CA GLU A 95 22.50 -2.73 0.73
C GLU A 95 21.98 -2.13 -0.58
N ASP A 96 21.26 -2.91 -1.39
CA ASP A 96 20.64 -2.45 -2.64
C ASP A 96 19.62 -1.35 -2.36
N CYS A 97 18.86 -1.47 -1.26
CA CYS A 97 17.93 -0.44 -0.81
C CYS A 97 18.66 0.88 -0.43
N VAL A 98 19.83 0.79 0.20
CA VAL A 98 20.65 1.97 0.50
C VAL A 98 21.24 2.60 -0.76
N GLU A 99 21.68 1.78 -1.71
CA GLU A 99 22.19 2.25 -3.01
C GLU A 99 21.10 2.95 -3.82
N GLU A 100 19.91 2.35 -3.91
CA GLU A 100 18.78 2.84 -4.70
C GLU A 100 18.13 4.10 -4.12
N PHE A 101 17.97 4.16 -2.79
CA PHE A 101 17.21 5.24 -2.14
C PHE A 101 18.07 6.25 -1.37
N GLY A 102 19.36 5.95 -1.15
CA GLY A 102 20.29 6.81 -0.41
C GLY A 102 20.00 6.92 1.09
N LEU A 103 20.95 7.43 1.85
CA LEU A 103 20.76 7.69 3.28
C LEU A 103 20.11 9.07 3.54
N PRO A 104 19.22 9.18 4.55
CA PRO A 104 18.81 8.15 5.50
C PRO A 104 17.63 7.27 5.03
N LEU A 105 17.09 7.48 3.83
CA LEU A 105 15.87 6.82 3.37
C LEU A 105 16.02 5.29 3.29
N GLY A 106 17.10 4.78 2.71
CA GLY A 106 17.33 3.35 2.52
C GLY A 106 17.40 2.51 3.80
N ILE A 107 17.52 3.15 4.97
CA ILE A 107 17.48 2.50 6.30
C ILE A 107 16.31 2.95 7.18
N ALA A 108 15.42 3.81 6.68
CA ALA A 108 14.25 4.29 7.42
C ALA A 108 13.14 3.24 7.42
N MET A 109 13.38 2.13 8.11
CA MET A 109 12.50 0.96 8.15
C MET A 109 12.07 0.69 9.58
N TYR A 110 10.93 1.23 9.97
CA TYR A 110 10.40 1.14 11.32
C TYR A 110 9.31 0.06 11.45
N SER A 111 8.82 -0.46 10.32
CA SER A 111 7.82 -1.52 10.25
C SER A 111 8.08 -2.48 9.09
N SER A 112 7.57 -3.72 9.15
CA SER A 112 7.67 -4.68 8.04
C SER A 112 7.09 -4.15 6.71
N PRO A 113 5.93 -3.45 6.70
CA PRO A 113 5.44 -2.79 5.49
C PRO A 113 6.42 -1.85 4.80
N ASP A 114 7.32 -1.18 5.55
CA ASP A 114 8.33 -0.27 4.96
C ASP A 114 9.30 -1.04 4.06
N TYR A 115 9.81 -2.18 4.55
CA TYR A 115 10.64 -3.09 3.76
C TYR A 115 9.90 -3.60 2.52
N MET A 116 8.63 -3.96 2.67
CA MET A 116 7.81 -4.47 1.57
C MET A 116 7.60 -3.41 0.48
N ILE A 117 7.29 -2.17 0.85
CA ILE A 117 7.13 -1.08 -0.13
C ILE A 117 8.46 -0.81 -0.83
N ALA A 118 9.57 -0.70 -0.10
CA ALA A 118 10.88 -0.46 -0.69
C ALA A 118 11.29 -1.57 -1.68
N HIS A 119 11.09 -2.84 -1.32
CA HIS A 119 11.37 -3.97 -2.21
C HIS A 119 10.45 -3.98 -3.44
N ALA A 120 9.18 -3.60 -3.30
CA ALA A 120 8.27 -3.48 -4.43
C ALA A 120 8.72 -2.39 -5.43
N LEU A 121 9.29 -1.30 -4.93
CA LEU A 121 9.85 -0.25 -5.77
C LEU A 121 11.10 -0.72 -6.52
N MET A 122 12.00 -1.46 -5.85
CA MET A 122 13.18 -2.06 -6.50
C MET A 122 12.78 -3.11 -7.56
N ASP A 123 11.69 -3.86 -7.31
CA ASP A 123 11.15 -4.85 -8.25
C ASP A 123 10.34 -4.23 -9.41
N GLY A 124 10.16 -2.89 -9.43
CA GLY A 124 9.45 -2.19 -10.51
C GLY A 124 7.94 -2.36 -10.51
N PHE A 125 7.31 -2.57 -9.35
CA PHE A 125 5.85 -2.55 -9.25
C PHE A 125 5.30 -1.16 -9.56
N THR A 126 4.17 -1.11 -10.28
CA THR A 126 3.53 0.14 -10.70
C THR A 126 2.27 0.46 -9.91
N SER A 127 1.77 -0.49 -9.13
CA SER A 127 0.61 -0.34 -8.24
C SER A 127 0.77 -1.24 -7.01
N ILE A 128 0.48 -0.69 -5.83
CA ILE A 128 0.57 -1.36 -4.54
C ILE A 128 -0.74 -1.10 -3.76
N ASP A 129 -1.44 -2.16 -3.40
CA ASP A 129 -2.62 -2.08 -2.54
C ASP A 129 -2.26 -2.59 -1.13
N LEU A 130 -2.47 -1.74 -0.13
CA LEU A 130 -2.10 -1.99 1.26
C LEU A 130 -3.32 -2.43 2.08
N PHE A 131 -3.43 -3.73 2.37
CA PHE A 131 -4.49 -4.32 3.19
C PHE A 131 -4.00 -4.61 4.59
N GLY A 132 -4.69 -4.11 5.61
CA GLY A 132 -4.32 -4.27 7.02
C GLY A 132 -3.10 -3.45 7.46
N VAL A 133 -2.56 -2.59 6.59
CA VAL A 133 -1.50 -1.62 6.97
C VAL A 133 -2.21 -0.37 7.49
N ASP A 134 -2.74 -0.48 8.71
CA ASP A 134 -3.68 0.53 9.21
C ASP A 134 -3.06 1.60 10.09
N ASN A 135 -1.98 1.27 10.83
CA ASN A 135 -1.24 2.21 11.68
C ASN A 135 -2.14 3.10 12.59
N LEU A 136 -3.20 2.50 13.17
CA LEU A 136 -4.15 3.15 14.07
C LEU A 136 -3.62 3.26 15.52
N ASP A 137 -4.48 3.74 16.42
CA ASP A 137 -4.21 3.97 17.85
C ASP A 137 -3.41 2.82 18.49
N LYS A 138 -2.36 3.19 19.24
CA LYS A 138 -1.36 2.32 19.91
C LYS A 138 -0.19 1.85 19.06
N VAL A 139 -0.10 2.23 17.79
CA VAL A 139 1.13 2.07 17.01
C VAL A 139 2.15 3.15 17.39
N ALA A 140 3.44 2.77 17.40
CA ALA A 140 4.53 3.71 17.61
C ALA A 140 4.53 4.78 16.51
N PRO A 141 4.61 6.10 16.85
CA PRO A 141 4.54 7.18 15.86
C PRO A 141 5.55 7.04 14.70
N GLU A 142 6.71 6.48 14.98
CA GLU A 142 7.77 6.21 14.01
C GLU A 142 7.31 5.25 12.91
N MET A 143 6.52 4.23 13.25
CA MET A 143 5.98 3.28 12.26
C MET A 143 5.00 3.98 11.32
N THR A 144 4.06 4.75 11.87
CA THR A 144 3.08 5.51 11.07
C THR A 144 3.78 6.52 10.16
N SER A 145 4.74 7.27 10.70
CA SER A 145 5.51 8.25 9.94
C SER A 145 6.36 7.59 8.85
N SER A 146 7.02 6.46 9.15
CA SER A 146 7.85 5.73 8.21
C SER A 146 7.05 5.16 7.05
N THR A 147 5.92 4.51 7.33
CA THR A 147 5.07 3.95 6.26
C THR A 147 4.51 5.07 5.38
N ALA A 148 4.06 6.20 5.97
CA ALA A 148 3.64 7.37 5.21
C ALA A 148 4.77 7.92 4.31
N LYS A 149 6.01 7.93 4.81
CA LYS A 149 7.19 8.32 4.03
C LYS A 149 7.39 7.42 2.82
N TRP A 150 7.32 6.09 2.98
CA TRP A 150 7.48 5.13 1.89
C TRP A 150 6.34 5.19 0.87
N ILE A 151 5.10 5.44 1.33
CA ILE A 151 3.95 5.73 0.45
C ILE A 151 4.27 6.96 -0.42
N GLY A 152 4.74 8.05 0.19
CA GLY A 152 5.12 9.26 -0.54
C GLY A 152 6.25 9.03 -1.55
N VAL A 153 7.26 8.25 -1.18
CA VAL A 153 8.35 7.85 -2.10
C VAL A 153 7.80 7.07 -3.30
N ALA A 154 6.93 6.09 -3.06
CA ALA A 154 6.29 5.32 -4.13
C ALA A 154 5.49 6.21 -5.08
N GLN A 155 4.63 7.08 -4.52
CA GLN A 155 3.82 8.04 -5.29
C GLN A 155 4.69 9.00 -6.11
N SER A 156 5.82 9.49 -5.55
CA SER A 156 6.76 10.36 -6.26
C SER A 156 7.42 9.70 -7.47
N ARG A 157 7.48 8.37 -7.49
CA ARG A 157 7.98 7.56 -8.61
C ARG A 157 6.87 7.12 -9.56
N GLY A 158 5.67 7.67 -9.44
CA GLY A 158 4.52 7.33 -10.29
C GLY A 158 3.84 6.01 -9.94
N VAL A 159 4.17 5.40 -8.80
CA VAL A 159 3.51 4.16 -8.34
C VAL A 159 2.20 4.53 -7.65
N THR A 160 1.10 3.91 -8.10
CA THR A 160 -0.20 4.09 -7.43
C THR A 160 -0.22 3.28 -6.14
N VAL A 161 -0.45 3.95 -5.01
CA VAL A 161 -0.60 3.28 -3.71
C VAL A 161 -2.01 3.49 -3.20
N ASN A 162 -2.70 2.39 -2.88
CA ASN A 162 -4.04 2.42 -2.31
C ASN A 162 -4.07 1.87 -0.88
N THR A 163 -4.94 2.43 -0.06
CA THR A 163 -5.24 1.98 1.30
C THR A 163 -6.75 1.93 1.47
N PHE A 164 -7.23 1.10 2.39
CA PHE A 164 -8.66 0.82 2.50
C PHE A 164 -9.28 1.43 3.76
N GLN A 165 -10.61 1.40 3.84
CA GLN A 165 -11.34 2.04 4.92
C GLN A 165 -10.88 1.53 6.28
N GLY A 166 -10.57 2.46 7.18
CA GLY A 166 -10.05 2.15 8.50
C GLY A 166 -8.52 2.17 8.59
N SER A 167 -7.79 2.48 7.52
CA SER A 167 -6.35 2.77 7.59
C SER A 167 -6.10 4.25 7.89
N HIS A 168 -5.14 4.56 8.76
CA HIS A 168 -4.60 5.91 8.93
C HIS A 168 -4.05 6.46 7.60
N HIS A 169 -3.55 5.60 6.72
CA HIS A 169 -2.91 6.04 5.48
C HIS A 169 -3.89 6.47 4.39
N GLN A 170 -5.20 6.46 4.67
CA GLN A 170 -6.19 7.09 3.79
C GLN A 170 -5.91 8.59 3.60
N TYR A 171 -5.31 9.27 4.59
CA TYR A 171 -4.87 10.67 4.45
C TYR A 171 -3.75 10.87 3.42
N HIS A 172 -3.00 9.81 3.09
CA HIS A 172 -1.88 9.84 2.14
C HIS A 172 -2.27 9.31 0.75
N CYS A 173 -3.23 8.39 0.69
CA CYS A 173 -3.57 7.67 -0.54
C CYS A 173 -4.93 8.06 -1.15
N SER A 174 -5.84 8.66 -0.39
CA SER A 174 -7.19 8.98 -0.87
C SER A 174 -7.32 10.46 -1.20
N ASN A 175 -7.49 10.76 -2.49
CA ASN A 175 -7.78 12.11 -2.97
C ASN A 175 -9.06 12.68 -2.35
N ALA A 176 -10.08 11.85 -2.11
CA ALA A 176 -11.33 12.29 -1.50
C ALA A 176 -11.12 12.78 -0.05
N ILE A 177 -10.34 12.04 0.73
CA ILE A 177 -9.99 12.42 2.11
C ILE A 177 -9.10 13.66 2.10
N ALA A 178 -8.12 13.74 1.19
CA ALA A 178 -7.27 14.92 1.04
C ALA A 178 -8.08 16.18 0.67
N MET A 179 -9.15 16.06 -0.13
CA MET A 179 -10.06 17.18 -0.41
C MET A 179 -10.88 17.59 0.80
N GLU A 180 -11.40 16.62 1.56
CA GLU A 180 -12.27 16.89 2.70
C GLU A 180 -11.49 17.42 3.90
N TYR A 181 -10.29 16.92 4.18
CA TYR A 181 -9.53 17.24 5.39
C TYR A 181 -8.23 18.00 5.13
N GLY A 182 -7.72 17.96 3.90
CA GLY A 182 -6.48 18.65 3.52
C GLY A 182 -6.66 20.15 3.28
N LEU A 183 -5.62 20.76 2.71
CA LEU A 183 -5.56 22.19 2.39
C LEU A 183 -5.83 23.08 3.62
N TYR A 184 -5.31 22.67 4.78
CA TYR A 184 -5.41 23.45 6.01
C TYR A 184 -4.93 24.90 5.79
N GLY A 185 -5.73 25.86 6.26
CA GLY A 185 -5.45 27.29 6.12
C GLY A 185 -5.98 27.94 4.84
N TYR A 186 -6.54 27.18 3.88
CA TYR A 186 -7.22 27.77 2.73
C TYR A 186 -8.55 28.41 3.15
N ALA A 187 -8.77 29.67 2.74
CA ALA A 187 -10.00 30.41 3.04
C ALA A 187 -11.25 29.75 2.45
N PHE A 188 -11.10 29.15 1.27
CA PHE A 188 -12.09 28.30 0.62
C PHE A 188 -11.38 27.08 0.06
N LYS A 189 -11.96 25.90 0.24
CA LYS A 189 -11.40 24.67 -0.35
C LYS A 189 -11.62 24.71 -1.86
N PRO A 190 -10.57 24.84 -2.67
CA PRO A 190 -10.71 24.79 -4.11
C PRO A 190 -11.22 23.41 -4.52
N ARG A 191 -11.97 23.37 -5.61
CA ARG A 191 -12.36 22.13 -6.27
C ARG A 191 -11.12 21.44 -6.82
N ILE A 192 -10.99 20.12 -6.65
CA ILE A 192 -9.80 19.41 -7.13
C ILE A 192 -9.67 19.50 -8.64
N GLU A 193 -10.79 19.54 -9.36
CA GLU A 193 -10.82 19.60 -10.80
C GLU A 193 -10.12 20.88 -11.29
N THR A 194 -10.36 21.99 -10.58
CA THR A 194 -9.70 23.28 -10.85
C THR A 194 -8.22 23.27 -10.49
N LEU A 195 -7.80 22.47 -9.51
CA LEU A 195 -6.39 22.37 -9.11
C LEU A 195 -5.59 21.42 -10.00
N ALA A 196 -6.15 20.24 -10.28
CA ALA A 196 -5.48 19.17 -11.02
C ALA A 196 -5.50 19.42 -12.53
N PHE A 197 -6.52 20.13 -13.02
CA PHE A 197 -6.72 20.40 -14.44
C PHE A 197 -7.04 21.89 -14.64
N PRO A 198 -6.07 22.80 -14.38
CA PRO A 198 -6.30 24.24 -14.45
C PRO A 198 -6.64 24.73 -15.86
N ASP A 199 -6.21 23.98 -16.89
CA ASP A 199 -6.40 24.29 -18.30
C ASP A 199 -7.52 23.47 -18.97
N ASP A 200 -8.25 22.64 -18.21
CA ASP A 200 -9.29 21.79 -18.81
C ASP A 200 -10.56 22.60 -19.12
N GLU A 201 -11.00 22.51 -20.39
CA GLU A 201 -12.21 23.13 -20.93
C GLU A 201 -13.53 22.55 -20.34
N PHE A 202 -13.45 21.54 -19.45
CA PHE A 202 -14.62 20.88 -18.86
C PHE A 202 -15.33 21.70 -17.78
N ILE A 203 -14.80 22.86 -17.41
CA ILE A 203 -15.52 23.84 -16.59
C ILE A 203 -16.26 24.78 -17.55
N GLU A 204 -17.34 24.30 -18.19
CA GLU A 204 -18.36 25.23 -18.66
C GLU A 204 -19.01 25.85 -17.42
N VAL A 205 -18.55 27.05 -17.07
CA VAL A 205 -19.28 27.92 -16.13
C VAL A 205 -20.57 28.28 -16.84
N VAL A 206 -21.61 27.48 -16.64
CA VAL A 206 -22.97 27.85 -17.04
C VAL A 206 -23.32 29.09 -16.22
N LYS A 207 -23.22 30.26 -16.87
CA LYS A 207 -23.77 31.49 -16.32
C LYS A 207 -25.28 31.33 -16.35
N ASP A 208 -25.85 30.97 -15.21
CA ASP A 208 -27.28 31.13 -15.00
C ASP A 208 -27.56 32.63 -14.80
N ASP A 209 -28.40 33.21 -15.67
CA ASP A 209 -28.82 34.61 -15.59
C ASP A 209 -29.73 34.88 -14.38
N THR A 210 -30.02 33.87 -13.56
CA THR A 210 -30.65 34.00 -12.26
C THR A 210 -29.60 33.97 -11.16
N ASN A 211 -29.70 34.88 -10.18
CA ASN A 211 -28.74 35.14 -9.08
C ASN A 211 -28.48 33.94 -8.11
N GLY A 212 -28.21 32.74 -8.61
CA GLY A 212 -27.90 31.57 -7.81
C GLY A 212 -26.95 30.65 -8.56
N TYR A 213 -25.74 30.46 -8.03
CA TYR A 213 -24.80 29.47 -8.54
C TYR A 213 -25.41 28.07 -8.42
N THR A 214 -25.81 27.47 -9.55
CA THR A 214 -26.13 26.04 -9.63
C THR A 214 -24.89 25.26 -10.07
N ALA A 215 -24.67 24.08 -9.48
CA ALA A 215 -23.51 23.25 -9.78
C ALA A 215 -23.59 22.73 -11.23
N GLY A 216 -22.62 23.12 -12.07
CA GLY A 216 -22.52 22.67 -13.45
C GLY A 216 -22.44 21.15 -13.58
N HIS A 217 -23.09 20.60 -14.62
CA HIS A 217 -23.06 19.18 -14.94
C HIS A 217 -21.67 18.77 -15.47
N ILE A 218 -21.03 17.82 -14.78
CA ILE A 218 -19.76 17.22 -15.22
C ILE A 218 -20.04 16.23 -16.35
N LYS A 219 -19.48 16.47 -17.55
CA LYS A 219 -19.28 15.42 -18.55
C LYS A 219 -17.97 14.71 -18.20
N TRP A 220 -18.06 13.51 -17.64
CA TRP A 220 -16.90 12.63 -17.54
C TRP A 220 -16.48 12.22 -18.96
N PRO A 221 -15.20 12.33 -19.34
CA PRO A 221 -14.76 11.73 -20.58
C PRO A 221 -15.05 10.23 -20.52
N ALA A 222 -15.68 9.69 -21.56
CA ALA A 222 -15.81 8.26 -21.73
C ALA A 222 -14.40 7.67 -21.59
N GLN A 223 -14.25 6.67 -20.70
CA GLN A 223 -12.99 5.95 -20.56
C GLN A 223 -12.52 5.55 -21.95
N SER A 224 -11.36 6.06 -22.35
CA SER A 224 -10.76 5.73 -23.62
C SER A 224 -10.41 4.23 -23.61
N GLY A 225 -11.25 3.45 -24.28
CA GLY A 225 -10.90 2.11 -24.74
C GLY A 225 -11.44 0.94 -23.91
N THR A 226 -12.76 0.77 -23.90
CA THR A 226 -13.33 -0.60 -23.89
C THR A 226 -14.19 -0.73 -25.14
N GLN A 227 -13.60 -1.28 -26.21
CA GLN A 227 -14.39 -1.85 -27.30
C GLN A 227 -15.15 -3.03 -26.73
N ILE A 228 -16.44 -2.84 -26.49
CA ILE A 228 -17.39 -3.94 -26.35
C ILE A 228 -17.56 -4.48 -27.77
N TYR A 229 -17.07 -5.69 -28.03
CA TYR A 229 -17.45 -6.44 -29.23
C TYR A 229 -18.87 -6.98 -29.02
N ASP A 230 -19.69 -6.82 -30.06
CA ASP A 230 -21.05 -7.35 -30.19
C ASP A 230 -21.12 -8.88 -30.01
#